data_AF-A0AAW2WAX7-F1
#
_entry.id   AF-A0AAW2WAX7-F1
#
_cell.length_a   1.000
_cell.length_b   1.000
_cell.length_c   1.000
_cell.angle_alpha   90.00
_cell.angle_beta   90.00
_cell.angle_gamma   90.00
#
_symmetry.space_group_name_H-M   'P 1'
#
loop_
_entity.id
_entity.type
_entity.pdbx_description
1 polymer ?
#
loop_
_entity_poly.entity_id
_entity_poly.type
_entity_poly.pdbx_seq_one_letter_code
_entity_poly.pdbx_strand_id
1 'polypeptide(L)'
;MKCSTLVISIADFYVSFLLRQKGKGLLGIMLQQLPVVSFATWTSSNTGTSLGLVEFKMSQLAVSKSSFSRAKGQFLILGYLSFQEPYLFCSLFYCFGCSNPIARIRPGIFSWTYERPNHGHSMKKRKMLQQNVDLPPILPKKKKKPYPIPLKKIQQVARADKKLAQMGIEKLLEPPKNGLLVPELIPVAYEVLDAWKVLIGGLAQILHVVPVHACSECSEIHVAQIGHDIQDCHGPTSGSRKSFHSWVKGSINDVLLPIESYHMYDPFGRRIKHETRFNYDRIPAVVELCIQAGVELPEYPSRRRTEPIRMIGKKVTDIGGFVEEPAICCPSGSGSQIMELDTHQALVRFPPPNESAVPMIAQHTVNAYEKVKWGVTKLMKKYSVKACGYCSEVHVGPWGHNAKLCGEFKHQWRDGKHGWQDATVDEVFPPNYVWHVKDPKGPPLTSALKRFYGKAPAVVEVCIQAGARVPNRYKPMMRDDIVVPEDKEARLVA
;
A
#
# COMPACT_ATOMS: atom_id res chain seq x y z
N MET A 1 62.73 8.20 40.02
CA MET A 1 62.68 6.97 39.21
C MET A 1 61.61 7.12 38.14
N LYS A 2 61.95 6.79 36.88
CA LYS A 2 61.16 6.51 35.65
C LYS A 2 59.82 7.25 35.36
N CYS A 3 59.67 7.56 34.08
CA CYS A 3 58.55 8.27 33.43
C CYS A 3 57.66 7.28 32.64
N SER A 4 56.58 7.80 32.02
CA SER A 4 55.84 7.21 30.87
C SER A 4 54.91 6.01 31.21
N THR A 5 53.68 5.86 30.70
CA THR A 5 52.87 6.64 29.72
C THR A 5 51.38 6.48 30.08
N LEU A 6 50.57 7.55 30.00
CA LEU A 6 49.11 7.46 30.04
C LEU A 6 48.55 7.67 28.63
N VAL A 7 47.93 6.65 28.04
CA VAL A 7 47.27 6.76 26.72
C VAL A 7 45.79 7.04 26.92
N ILE A 8 45.38 8.29 26.71
CA ILE A 8 43.97 8.68 26.61
C ILE A 8 43.62 8.77 25.12
N SER A 9 42.53 8.10 24.73
CA SER A 9 42.04 8.07 23.35
C SER A 9 41.43 9.42 22.94
N ILE A 10 41.86 9.94 21.79
CA ILE A 10 41.29 11.16 21.19
C ILE A 10 40.08 10.75 20.35
N ALA A 11 38.88 10.83 20.93
CA ALA A 11 37.61 10.63 20.20
C ALA A 11 36.51 11.66 20.55
N ASP A 12 36.50 12.21 21.77
CA ASP A 12 35.34 12.93 22.31
C ASP A 12 35.35 14.46 22.17
N PHE A 13 36.19 15.04 21.30
CA PHE A 13 36.34 16.51 21.19
C PHE A 13 35.92 17.16 19.86
N TYR A 14 35.28 16.41 18.94
CA TYR A 14 34.91 16.93 17.60
C TYR A 14 33.41 17.16 17.37
N VAL A 15 32.54 16.98 18.38
CA VAL A 15 31.07 17.10 18.22
C VAL A 15 30.51 18.47 18.66
N SER A 16 31.26 19.26 19.44
CA SER A 16 30.73 20.49 20.08
C SER A 16 31.09 21.81 19.41
N PHE A 17 31.65 21.80 18.18
CA PHE A 17 32.04 23.05 17.51
C PHE A 17 31.76 23.03 15.99
N LEU A 18 30.51 23.31 15.59
CA LEU A 18 30.15 23.99 14.33
C LEU A 18 28.65 24.37 14.20
N LEU A 19 28.03 24.86 15.29
CA LEU A 19 26.72 25.55 15.24
C LEU A 19 26.86 27.06 15.53
N ARG A 20 27.60 27.78 14.68
CA ARG A 20 27.48 29.25 14.52
C ARG A 20 28.28 29.75 13.32
N GLN A 21 27.58 30.28 12.32
CA GLN A 21 27.87 31.51 11.55
C GLN A 21 26.91 31.57 10.34
N LYS A 22 26.20 32.69 10.18
CA LYS A 22 25.36 32.97 8.98
C LYS A 22 26.17 33.81 8.00
N GLY A 23 26.20 33.41 6.72
CA GLY A 23 26.23 34.38 5.62
C GLY A 23 27.34 34.24 4.57
N LYS A 24 26.91 34.38 3.30
CA LYS A 24 27.66 34.74 2.09
C LYS A 24 28.68 33.72 1.52
N GLY A 25 28.29 33.11 0.40
CA GLY A 25 28.99 33.33 -0.87
C GLY A 25 30.09 32.35 -1.34
N LEU A 26 29.80 31.73 -2.49
CA LEU A 26 30.73 31.26 -3.55
C LEU A 26 31.52 29.92 -3.40
N LEU A 27 31.67 29.33 -4.60
CA LEU A 27 32.49 28.18 -5.01
C LEU A 27 32.28 26.82 -4.33
N GLY A 28 31.48 25.97 -5.00
CA GLY A 28 31.48 24.52 -4.75
C GLY A 28 32.59 23.82 -5.52
N ILE A 29 33.37 22.98 -4.81
CA ILE A 29 34.29 22.01 -5.41
C ILE A 29 33.65 20.62 -5.25
N MET A 30 33.60 19.85 -6.34
CA MET A 30 33.08 18.47 -6.28
C MET A 30 34.06 17.56 -5.56
N LEU A 31 33.59 16.86 -4.53
CA LEU A 31 34.21 15.63 -4.03
C LEU A 31 33.24 14.48 -4.28
N GLN A 32 33.58 13.64 -5.27
CA GLN A 32 32.93 12.35 -5.48
C GLN A 32 33.45 11.37 -4.43
N GLN A 33 32.55 10.81 -3.61
CA GLN A 33 32.89 9.68 -2.74
C GLN A 33 32.54 8.37 -3.46
N LEU A 34 33.55 7.51 -3.62
CA LEU A 34 33.40 6.12 -4.06
C LEU A 34 32.85 5.27 -2.90
N PRO A 35 32.10 4.19 -3.18
CA PRO A 35 31.55 3.33 -2.12
C PRO A 35 32.65 2.55 -1.39
N VAL A 36 32.54 2.52 -0.06
CA VAL A 36 33.39 1.72 0.82
C VAL A 36 33.05 0.23 0.64
N VAL A 37 34.07 -0.58 0.34
CA VAL A 37 33.98 -2.05 0.32
C VAL A 37 34.53 -2.57 1.64
N SER A 38 33.73 -3.35 2.37
CA SER A 38 34.21 -4.03 3.59
C SER A 38 35.14 -5.19 3.22
N PHE A 39 36.31 -5.23 3.84
CA PHE A 39 37.25 -6.35 3.74
C PHE A 39 36.70 -7.58 4.46
N ALA A 40 36.68 -8.71 3.78
CA ALA A 40 36.55 -10.03 4.41
C ALA A 40 37.95 -10.59 4.72
N THR A 41 38.06 -11.31 5.83
CA THR A 41 39.32 -11.95 6.27
C THR A 41 39.68 -13.14 5.40
N TRP A 42 40.98 -13.34 5.16
CA TRP A 42 41.52 -14.41 4.33
C TRP A 42 42.52 -15.25 5.13
N THR A 43 42.43 -16.57 5.02
CA THR A 43 43.42 -17.53 5.53
C THR A 43 43.95 -18.40 4.39
N SER A 44 45.18 -18.91 4.56
CA SER A 44 46.13 -19.25 3.48
C SER A 44 45.93 -20.61 2.82
N SER A 45 46.24 -20.74 1.51
CA SER A 45 47.33 -21.63 1.05
C SER A 45 47.69 -21.50 -0.45
N ASN A 46 49.00 -21.46 -0.70
CA ASN A 46 49.78 -21.79 -1.91
C ASN A 46 49.08 -22.20 -3.22
N THR A 47 49.36 -21.48 -4.33
CA THR A 47 50.28 -21.89 -5.44
C THR A 47 50.10 -21.06 -6.71
N GLY A 48 51.16 -20.94 -7.53
CA GLY A 48 51.05 -20.90 -9.00
C GLY A 48 50.66 -19.59 -9.68
N THR A 49 51.66 -18.84 -10.15
CA THR A 49 51.55 -17.73 -11.11
C THR A 49 50.96 -18.15 -12.47
N SER A 50 50.11 -17.31 -13.08
CA SER A 50 50.17 -17.02 -14.52
C SER A 50 49.56 -15.65 -14.86
N LEU A 51 50.14 -14.96 -15.84
CA LEU A 51 49.69 -13.67 -16.36
C LEU A 51 48.79 -13.89 -17.58
N GLY A 52 47.71 -13.11 -17.71
CA GLY A 52 46.83 -13.11 -18.88
C GLY A 52 46.27 -11.71 -19.14
N LEU A 53 46.93 -10.96 -20.02
CA LEU A 53 46.51 -9.62 -20.44
C LEU A 53 45.75 -9.74 -21.77
N VAL A 54 44.50 -9.26 -21.82
CA VAL A 54 43.72 -9.14 -23.06
C VAL A 54 43.01 -7.79 -23.10
N GLU A 55 43.22 -7.05 -24.19
CA GLU A 55 42.70 -5.71 -24.43
C GLU A 55 41.18 -5.69 -24.62
N PHE A 56 40.51 -4.65 -24.12
CA PHE A 56 39.16 -4.30 -24.56
C PHE A 56 39.21 -3.35 -25.75
N LYS A 57 38.99 -3.90 -26.95
CA LYS A 57 38.98 -3.16 -28.21
C LYS A 57 37.69 -2.33 -28.34
N MET A 58 37.80 -1.01 -28.17
CA MET A 58 36.67 -0.09 -28.31
C MET A 58 36.25 0.05 -29.78
N SER A 59 35.01 -0.33 -30.11
CA SER A 59 34.43 -0.11 -31.44
C SER A 59 33.49 1.09 -31.44
N GLN A 60 33.91 2.15 -32.13
CA GLN A 60 33.03 3.26 -32.49
C GLN A 60 32.08 2.81 -33.61
N LEU A 61 30.79 3.15 -33.51
CA LEU A 61 29.87 3.08 -34.65
C LEU A 61 29.12 4.40 -34.81
N ALA A 62 28.95 4.79 -36.07
CA ALA A 62 28.76 6.17 -36.47
C ALA A 62 27.31 6.66 -36.43
N VAL A 63 27.19 7.99 -36.35
CA VAL A 63 25.94 8.74 -36.50
C VAL A 63 25.43 8.62 -37.94
N SER A 64 24.15 8.26 -38.12
CA SER A 64 23.41 8.59 -39.35
C SER A 64 22.23 9.50 -39.01
N LYS A 65 22.18 10.68 -39.65
CA LYS A 65 21.03 11.57 -39.62
C LYS A 65 20.08 11.14 -40.74
N SER A 66 18.79 10.96 -40.44
CA SER A 66 17.75 11.06 -41.45
C SER A 66 16.57 11.87 -40.91
N SER A 67 16.31 12.98 -41.59
CA SER A 67 15.11 13.80 -41.42
C SER A 67 13.96 13.15 -42.16
N PHE A 68 12.78 13.07 -41.54
CA PHE A 68 11.54 12.76 -42.26
C PHE A 68 10.55 13.92 -42.18
N SER A 69 10.04 14.30 -43.35
CA SER A 69 9.32 15.54 -43.58
C SER A 69 7.80 15.40 -43.46
N ARG A 70 7.16 16.55 -43.34
CA ARG A 70 5.73 16.74 -43.07
C ARG A 70 4.93 16.70 -44.38
N ALA A 71 4.21 15.61 -44.65
CA ALA A 71 3.25 15.55 -45.75
C ALA A 71 1.86 16.05 -45.29
N LYS A 72 1.30 17.02 -46.02
CA LYS A 72 -0.11 17.43 -45.91
C LYS A 72 -0.91 16.62 -46.94
N GLY A 73 -2.04 16.04 -46.54
CA GLY A 73 -3.03 15.48 -47.44
C GLY A 73 -4.35 16.24 -47.32
N GLN A 74 -4.69 17.06 -48.32
CA GLN A 74 -6.07 17.53 -48.54
C GLN A 74 -6.76 16.51 -49.44
N PHE A 75 -8.01 16.18 -49.13
CA PHE A 75 -8.95 15.67 -50.12
C PHE A 75 -10.30 16.32 -49.90
N LEU A 76 -10.95 16.70 -51.01
CA LEU A 76 -12.19 17.45 -51.05
C LEU A 76 -13.39 16.54 -51.32
N ILE A 77 -14.52 17.03 -50.84
CA ILE A 77 -15.89 16.49 -50.76
C ILE A 77 -16.47 15.98 -52.09
N LEU A 78 -17.22 14.87 -52.00
CA LEU A 78 -18.51 14.53 -52.67
C LEU A 78 -19.16 13.36 -51.85
N GLY A 79 -20.48 13.16 -51.77
CA GLY A 79 -21.62 14.04 -52.12
C GLY A 79 -22.98 13.28 -52.16
N TYR A 80 -23.92 13.58 -51.25
CA TYR A 80 -25.32 13.04 -51.16
C TYR A 80 -25.42 11.51 -50.82
N LEU A 81 -26.49 10.94 -50.23
CA LEU A 81 -27.89 11.35 -50.03
C LEU A 81 -28.42 11.19 -48.58
N SER A 82 -29.36 12.09 -48.27
CA SER A 82 -30.32 12.23 -47.15
C SER A 82 -31.17 11.01 -46.72
N PHE A 83 -31.59 10.98 -45.44
CA PHE A 83 -33.00 10.76 -45.03
C PHE A 83 -33.32 11.34 -43.63
N GLN A 84 -34.61 11.48 -43.28
CA GLN A 84 -35.15 12.42 -42.27
C GLN A 84 -35.18 12.01 -40.77
N GLU A 85 -35.10 13.06 -39.95
CA GLU A 85 -35.65 13.34 -38.59
C GLU A 85 -37.13 12.87 -38.37
N PRO A 86 -37.75 12.86 -37.14
CA PRO A 86 -37.58 13.87 -36.08
C PRO A 86 -37.70 13.50 -34.58
N TYR A 87 -37.26 14.46 -33.76
CA TYR A 87 -37.54 14.68 -32.33
C TYR A 87 -39.03 14.91 -32.00
N LEU A 88 -39.43 14.71 -30.73
CA LEU A 88 -40.51 15.49 -30.11
C LEU A 88 -40.26 15.78 -28.61
N PHE A 89 -40.84 16.88 -28.13
CA PHE A 89 -40.68 17.46 -26.80
C PHE A 89 -41.41 16.71 -25.67
N CYS A 90 -40.99 16.95 -24.43
CA CYS A 90 -41.80 16.72 -23.23
C CYS A 90 -41.80 17.99 -22.37
N SER A 91 -42.99 18.50 -22.05
CA SER A 91 -43.21 19.74 -21.28
C SER A 91 -44.15 19.51 -20.09
N LEU A 92 -43.91 20.27 -19.01
CA LEU A 92 -44.63 20.15 -17.74
C LEU A 92 -46.11 20.54 -17.84
N PHE A 93 -46.96 19.93 -17.02
CA PHE A 93 -48.13 20.59 -16.41
C PHE A 93 -48.43 20.06 -15.00
N TYR A 94 -48.88 20.97 -14.12
CA TYR A 94 -49.36 20.73 -12.75
C TYR A 94 -50.87 20.45 -12.74
N CYS A 95 -51.39 19.69 -11.75
CA CYS A 95 -52.72 19.92 -11.18
C CYS A 95 -52.92 19.25 -9.79
N PHE A 96 -53.78 19.86 -8.96
CA PHE A 96 -54.15 19.46 -7.60
C PHE A 96 -55.45 18.60 -7.55
N GLY A 97 -55.74 17.92 -6.44
CA GLY A 97 -57.12 17.56 -6.04
C GLY A 97 -57.30 16.30 -5.17
N CYS A 98 -57.93 16.45 -3.99
CA CYS A 98 -58.28 15.35 -3.06
C CYS A 98 -59.72 14.85 -3.25
N SER A 99 -60.05 13.62 -2.76
CA SER A 99 -61.19 13.34 -1.84
C SER A 99 -61.43 11.84 -1.56
N ASN A 100 -61.89 11.50 -0.35
CA ASN A 100 -62.29 10.14 0.11
C ASN A 100 -63.80 9.87 -0.10
N PRO A 101 -64.27 8.62 0.15
CA PRO A 101 -65.33 8.47 1.16
C PRO A 101 -65.17 7.23 2.11
N ILE A 102 -66.04 7.14 3.13
CA ILE A 102 -65.91 6.27 4.32
C ILE A 102 -67.07 5.24 4.45
N ALA A 103 -66.75 4.11 5.10
CA ALA A 103 -67.47 2.87 5.45
C ALA A 103 -68.96 2.86 5.91
N ARG A 104 -69.56 1.65 5.86
CA ARG A 104 -70.62 1.12 6.76
C ARG A 104 -70.39 -0.38 7.09
N ILE A 105 -71.12 -0.95 8.07
CA ILE A 105 -70.65 -2.01 8.99
C ILE A 105 -71.70 -3.16 9.26
N ARG A 106 -71.23 -4.43 9.22
CA ARG A 106 -71.71 -5.69 9.93
C ARG A 106 -73.16 -6.22 9.68
N PRO A 107 -73.56 -7.44 10.15
CA PRO A 107 -72.86 -8.45 11.01
C PRO A 107 -72.86 -9.94 10.54
N GLY A 108 -72.07 -10.79 11.24
CA GLY A 108 -72.10 -12.26 11.18
C GLY A 108 -71.01 -12.87 12.09
N ILE A 109 -71.31 -13.87 12.94
CA ILE A 109 -70.54 -14.17 14.17
C ILE A 109 -70.14 -15.66 14.31
N PHE A 110 -68.85 -15.88 14.62
CA PHE A 110 -68.17 -16.94 15.42
C PHE A 110 -68.48 -18.44 15.23
N SER A 111 -67.42 -19.24 15.00
CA SER A 111 -66.81 -20.18 15.99
C SER A 111 -65.58 -20.89 15.35
N TRP A 112 -64.33 -20.52 15.64
CA TRP A 112 -63.42 -21.02 16.69
C TRP A 112 -63.03 -22.52 16.67
N THR A 113 -61.80 -22.79 16.20
CA THR A 113 -60.89 -23.79 16.77
C THR A 113 -59.46 -23.22 16.78
N TYR A 114 -58.70 -23.48 17.85
CA TYR A 114 -57.36 -22.92 18.08
C TYR A 114 -56.28 -23.46 17.12
N GLU A 115 -55.51 -22.57 16.49
CA GLU A 115 -54.18 -22.89 15.94
C GLU A 115 -53.06 -22.24 16.76
N ARG A 116 -51.93 -22.96 16.91
CA ARG A 116 -50.79 -22.56 17.76
C ARG A 116 -49.87 -21.57 17.01
N PRO A 117 -49.22 -20.62 17.70
CA PRO A 117 -48.36 -19.64 17.04
C PRO A 117 -47.07 -20.29 16.50
N ASN A 118 -47.05 -20.53 15.20
CA ASN A 118 -45.96 -21.17 14.48
C ASN A 118 -44.70 -20.28 14.51
N HIS A 119 -43.71 -20.66 15.32
CA HIS A 119 -42.45 -19.91 15.46
C HIS A 119 -41.59 -20.11 14.21
N GLY A 120 -41.80 -19.24 13.22
CA GLY A 120 -41.04 -19.19 11.99
C GLY A 120 -39.57 -18.84 12.23
N HIS A 121 -38.75 -19.84 12.52
CA HIS A 121 -37.29 -19.69 12.53
C HIS A 121 -36.81 -19.23 11.15
N SER A 122 -36.45 -17.95 11.06
CA SER A 122 -35.76 -17.38 9.91
C SER A 122 -34.37 -18.01 9.78
N MET A 123 -34.32 -19.16 9.10
CA MET A 123 -33.09 -19.83 8.69
C MET A 123 -32.36 -18.91 7.72
N LYS A 124 -31.48 -18.05 8.27
CA LYS A 124 -30.52 -17.25 7.49
C LYS A 124 -29.78 -18.20 6.55
N LYS A 125 -30.13 -18.15 5.26
CA LYS A 125 -29.52 -18.97 4.20
C LYS A 125 -28.00 -18.85 4.34
N ARG A 126 -27.34 -19.92 4.82
CA ARG A 126 -25.89 -19.97 5.01
C ARG A 126 -25.29 -19.81 3.63
N LYS A 127 -24.81 -18.60 3.32
CA LYS A 127 -24.20 -18.27 2.03
C LYS A 127 -23.06 -19.26 1.83
N MET A 128 -23.22 -20.20 0.90
CA MET A 128 -22.15 -21.14 0.56
C MET A 128 -20.99 -20.30 0.06
N LEU A 129 -19.91 -20.31 0.82
CA LEU A 129 -18.66 -19.69 0.41
C LEU A 129 -18.07 -20.63 -0.63
N GLN A 130 -17.85 -20.10 -1.84
CA GLN A 130 -17.08 -20.81 -2.86
C GLN A 130 -15.71 -21.12 -2.26
N GLN A 131 -15.35 -22.39 -2.17
CA GLN A 131 -14.03 -22.82 -1.72
C GLN A 131 -13.02 -22.73 -2.86
N ASN A 132 -11.74 -22.82 -2.51
CA ASN A 132 -10.62 -22.86 -3.46
C ASN A 132 -10.55 -21.63 -4.38
N VAL A 133 -10.76 -20.44 -3.81
CA VAL A 133 -10.67 -19.17 -4.55
C VAL A 133 -9.22 -18.85 -4.90
N ASP A 134 -8.97 -18.60 -6.19
CA ASP A 134 -7.65 -18.22 -6.69
C ASP A 134 -7.14 -16.91 -6.07
N LEU A 135 -5.83 -16.88 -5.81
CA LEU A 135 -5.15 -15.68 -5.34
C LEU A 135 -5.08 -14.60 -6.44
N PRO A 136 -4.96 -13.31 -6.07
CA PRO A 136 -4.62 -12.26 -7.02
C PRO A 136 -3.35 -12.63 -7.81
N PRO A 137 -3.34 -12.50 -9.14
CA PRO A 137 -2.21 -12.93 -9.96
C PRO A 137 -0.97 -12.06 -9.68
N ILE A 138 0.18 -12.71 -9.49
CA ILE A 138 1.46 -12.03 -9.29
C ILE A 138 1.79 -11.24 -10.56
N LEU A 139 1.86 -9.90 -10.43
CA LEU A 139 2.09 -9.03 -11.58
C LEU A 139 3.57 -9.05 -12.01
N PRO A 140 3.87 -9.07 -13.32
CA PRO A 140 5.25 -9.13 -13.80
C PRO A 140 5.98 -7.79 -13.57
N LYS A 141 7.04 -7.81 -12.74
CA LYS A 141 7.90 -6.65 -12.44
C LYS A 141 8.46 -5.94 -13.69
N LYS A 142 8.62 -6.67 -14.80
CA LYS A 142 9.10 -6.17 -16.11
C LYS A 142 8.02 -5.46 -16.95
N LYS A 143 6.87 -5.07 -16.37
CA LYS A 143 5.80 -4.31 -17.05
C LYS A 143 5.22 -3.27 -16.10
N LYS A 144 4.51 -2.27 -16.63
CA LYS A 144 3.70 -1.37 -15.80
C LYS A 144 2.52 -2.16 -15.21
N LYS A 145 2.20 -1.93 -13.93
CA LYS A 145 0.94 -2.37 -13.31
C LYS A 145 -0.26 -1.91 -14.17
N PRO A 146 -1.37 -2.68 -14.23
CA PRO A 146 -2.58 -2.22 -14.88
C PRO A 146 -3.13 -0.95 -14.21
N TYR A 147 -3.89 -0.16 -14.96
CA TYR A 147 -4.64 0.97 -14.40
C TYR A 147 -5.91 0.46 -13.71
N PRO A 148 -6.24 0.89 -12.48
CA PRO A 148 -7.50 0.50 -11.81
C PRO A 148 -8.74 0.98 -12.55
N ILE A 149 -8.64 2.12 -13.24
CA ILE A 149 -9.68 2.66 -14.13
C ILE A 149 -9.23 2.42 -15.58
N PRO A 150 -10.08 1.84 -16.46
CA PRO A 150 -9.74 1.62 -17.86
C PRO A 150 -9.26 2.88 -18.57
N LEU A 151 -8.12 2.79 -19.28
CA LEU A 151 -7.44 3.95 -19.89
C LEU A 151 -8.35 4.77 -20.81
N LYS A 152 -9.29 4.13 -21.53
CA LYS A 152 -10.29 4.82 -22.36
C LYS A 152 -11.18 5.78 -21.54
N LYS A 153 -11.60 5.38 -20.33
CA LYS A 153 -12.39 6.25 -19.42
C LYS A 153 -11.55 7.42 -18.90
N ILE A 154 -10.30 7.17 -18.51
CA ILE A 154 -9.36 8.24 -18.10
C ILE A 154 -9.18 9.27 -19.22
N GLN A 155 -9.02 8.81 -20.46
CA GLN A 155 -8.91 9.67 -21.65
C GLN A 155 -10.21 10.45 -21.94
N GLN A 156 -11.38 9.84 -21.79
CA GLN A 156 -12.68 10.51 -21.95
C GLN A 156 -12.85 11.65 -20.94
N VAL A 157 -12.61 11.39 -19.65
CA VAL A 157 -12.65 12.41 -18.58
C VAL A 157 -11.64 13.52 -18.86
N ALA A 158 -10.41 13.20 -19.24
CA ALA A 158 -9.39 14.20 -19.56
C ALA A 158 -9.73 15.05 -20.80
N ARG A 159 -10.49 14.51 -21.77
CA ARG A 159 -11.01 15.27 -22.92
C ARG A 159 -12.16 16.18 -22.52
N ALA A 160 -13.06 15.73 -21.65
CA ALA A 160 -14.15 16.55 -21.10
C ALA A 160 -13.61 17.72 -20.27
N ASP A 161 -12.68 17.45 -19.34
CA ASP A 161 -11.96 18.46 -18.56
C ASP A 161 -11.27 19.49 -19.45
N LYS A 162 -10.68 19.06 -20.58
CA LYS A 162 -10.04 19.97 -21.54
C LYS A 162 -11.07 20.87 -22.25
N LYS A 163 -12.24 20.35 -22.62
CA LYS A 163 -13.31 21.15 -23.24
C LYS A 163 -13.81 22.25 -22.30
N LEU A 164 -14.10 21.90 -21.04
CA LEU A 164 -14.52 22.87 -20.01
C LEU A 164 -13.45 23.95 -19.81
N ALA A 165 -12.18 23.56 -19.74
CA ALA A 165 -11.07 24.51 -19.63
C ALA A 165 -10.91 25.44 -20.83
N GLN A 166 -11.21 24.96 -22.06
CA GLN A 166 -11.21 25.80 -23.26
C GLN A 166 -12.37 26.81 -23.29
N MET A 167 -13.47 26.51 -22.60
CA MET A 167 -14.62 27.41 -22.41
C MET A 167 -14.44 28.36 -21.21
N GLY A 168 -13.32 28.29 -20.48
CA GLY A 168 -13.10 29.06 -19.25
C GLY A 168 -13.97 28.61 -18.07
N ILE A 169 -14.69 27.50 -18.18
CA ILE A 169 -15.64 27.02 -17.16
C ILE A 169 -14.86 26.39 -16.00
N GLU A 170 -15.14 26.85 -14.79
CA GLU A 170 -14.59 26.26 -13.57
C GLU A 170 -15.12 24.85 -13.34
N LYS A 171 -14.23 23.96 -12.88
CA LYS A 171 -14.57 22.59 -12.57
C LYS A 171 -15.23 22.54 -11.19
N LEU A 172 -16.48 22.10 -11.13
CA LEU A 172 -17.14 21.78 -9.87
C LEU A 172 -16.39 20.62 -9.17
N LEU A 173 -16.01 20.83 -7.92
CA LEU A 173 -15.23 19.89 -7.11
C LEU A 173 -15.97 19.61 -5.79
N GLU A 174 -16.35 18.36 -5.58
CA GLU A 174 -16.83 17.89 -4.28
C GLU A 174 -15.68 17.76 -3.27
N PRO A 175 -15.95 17.91 -1.95
CA PRO A 175 -15.05 17.45 -0.90
C PRO A 175 -14.69 15.96 -1.06
N PRO A 176 -13.41 15.56 -0.89
CA PRO A 176 -12.25 16.37 -0.50
C PRO A 176 -11.43 16.90 -1.69
N LYS A 177 -11.91 16.79 -2.93
CA LYS A 177 -11.19 17.20 -4.14
C LYS A 177 -11.08 18.73 -4.30
N ASN A 178 -11.90 19.48 -3.56
CA ASN A 178 -11.80 20.92 -3.37
C ASN A 178 -10.95 21.33 -2.14
N GLY A 179 -10.31 20.39 -1.46
CA GLY A 179 -9.48 20.65 -0.27
C GLY A 179 -10.23 20.76 1.06
N LEU A 180 -11.57 20.76 1.06
CA LEU A 180 -12.36 20.69 2.30
C LEU A 180 -12.40 19.25 2.85
N LEU A 181 -12.54 19.09 4.16
CA LEU A 181 -12.75 17.77 4.76
C LEU A 181 -14.14 17.20 4.45
N VAL A 182 -14.29 15.89 4.63
CA VAL A 182 -15.59 15.19 4.60
C VAL A 182 -15.95 14.79 6.04
N PRO A 183 -16.84 15.52 6.74
CA PRO A 183 -17.11 15.30 8.17
C PRO A 183 -17.49 13.86 8.53
N GLU A 184 -18.29 13.21 7.68
CA GLU A 184 -18.70 11.79 7.82
C GLU A 184 -17.54 10.77 7.81
N LEU A 185 -16.37 11.17 7.33
CA LEU A 185 -15.17 10.34 7.25
C LEU A 185 -14.15 10.64 8.34
N ILE A 186 -14.29 11.73 9.11
CA ILE A 186 -13.37 12.06 10.20
C ILE A 186 -13.40 10.96 11.30
N PRO A 187 -14.57 10.49 11.80
CA PRO A 187 -14.60 9.41 12.79
C PRO A 187 -13.99 8.11 12.25
N VAL A 188 -14.19 7.82 10.96
CA VAL A 188 -13.61 6.64 10.28
C VAL A 188 -12.08 6.71 10.29
N ALA A 189 -11.51 7.89 10.12
CA ALA A 189 -10.06 8.08 10.11
C ALA A 189 -9.43 7.86 11.49
N TYR A 190 -10.06 8.36 12.56
CA TYR A 190 -9.66 8.04 13.93
C TYR A 190 -9.80 6.52 14.21
N GLU A 191 -10.94 5.93 13.85
CA GLU A 191 -11.17 4.48 13.99
C GLU A 191 -10.16 3.60 13.25
N VAL A 192 -9.61 4.07 12.12
CA VAL A 192 -8.52 3.39 11.39
C VAL A 192 -7.20 3.55 12.11
N LEU A 193 -6.89 4.74 12.65
CA LEU A 193 -5.64 4.98 13.35
C LEU A 193 -5.56 4.17 14.66
N ASP A 194 -6.65 4.08 15.42
CA ASP A 194 -6.72 3.24 16.62
C ASP A 194 -6.56 1.75 16.29
N ALA A 195 -7.23 1.29 15.22
CA ALA A 195 -7.07 -0.08 14.74
C ALA A 195 -5.63 -0.35 14.22
N TRP A 196 -4.97 0.65 13.65
CA TRP A 196 -3.58 0.55 13.20
C TRP A 196 -2.62 0.35 14.37
N LYS A 197 -2.78 1.10 15.46
CA LYS A 197 -2.01 0.91 16.71
C LYS A 197 -2.21 -0.49 17.30
N VAL A 198 -3.46 -0.94 17.41
CA VAL A 198 -3.79 -2.29 17.92
C VAL A 198 -3.20 -3.40 17.03
N LEU A 199 -3.21 -3.21 15.70
CA LEU A 199 -2.61 -4.14 14.75
C LEU A 199 -1.09 -4.27 14.96
N ILE A 200 -0.37 -3.15 15.07
CA ILE A 200 1.09 -3.15 15.28
C ILE A 200 1.45 -3.78 16.63
N GLY A 201 0.83 -3.30 17.72
CA GLY A 201 1.13 -3.79 19.06
C GLY A 201 0.78 -5.26 19.25
N GLY A 202 -0.33 -5.71 18.65
CA GLY A 202 -0.75 -7.11 18.66
C GLY A 202 0.20 -8.02 17.87
N LEU A 203 0.58 -7.63 16.65
CA LEU A 203 1.58 -8.38 15.87
C LEU A 203 2.93 -8.46 16.58
N ALA A 204 3.40 -7.35 17.17
CA ALA A 204 4.66 -7.33 17.90
C ALA A 204 4.68 -8.32 19.07
N GLN A 205 3.56 -8.45 19.81
CA GLN A 205 3.40 -9.42 20.89
C GLN A 205 3.35 -10.86 20.37
N ILE A 206 2.56 -11.12 19.32
CA ILE A 206 2.39 -12.46 18.77
C ILE A 206 3.70 -13.01 18.17
N LEU A 207 4.53 -12.16 17.57
CA LEU A 207 5.81 -12.55 16.97
C LEU A 207 6.90 -12.97 17.99
N HIS A 208 6.64 -12.83 19.30
CA HIS A 208 7.46 -13.45 20.34
C HIS A 208 7.14 -14.94 20.54
N VAL A 209 5.92 -15.38 20.20
CA VAL A 209 5.42 -16.75 20.47
C VAL A 209 5.13 -17.57 19.22
N VAL A 210 4.75 -16.95 18.10
CA VAL A 210 4.57 -17.63 16.80
C VAL A 210 5.83 -17.45 15.96
N PRO A 211 6.54 -18.55 15.60
CA PRO A 211 7.69 -18.46 14.72
C PRO A 211 7.29 -18.04 13.29
N VAL A 212 8.00 -17.06 12.76
CA VAL A 212 7.89 -16.62 11.37
C VAL A 212 9.28 -16.69 10.74
N HIS A 213 9.34 -17.29 9.55
CA HIS A 213 10.54 -17.40 8.74
C HIS A 213 10.39 -16.53 7.49
N ALA A 214 11.38 -15.70 7.21
CA ALA A 214 11.46 -14.92 5.98
C ALA A 214 12.59 -15.45 5.10
N CYS A 215 12.43 -15.43 3.78
CA CYS A 215 13.53 -15.78 2.88
C CYS A 215 14.50 -14.60 2.74
N SER A 216 15.79 -14.80 3.04
CA SER A 216 16.80 -13.73 2.98
C SER A 216 17.06 -13.16 1.58
N GLU A 217 16.54 -13.81 0.53
CA GLU A 217 16.76 -13.42 -0.87
C GLU A 217 15.48 -13.06 -1.66
N CYS A 218 14.29 -13.33 -1.13
CA CYS A 218 13.04 -13.05 -1.84
C CYS A 218 11.89 -12.78 -0.85
N SER A 219 10.77 -12.24 -1.33
CA SER A 219 9.67 -11.79 -0.48
C SER A 219 8.75 -12.90 0.05
N GLU A 220 9.14 -14.18 -0.06
CA GLU A 220 8.36 -15.29 0.51
C GLU A 220 8.61 -15.39 2.01
N ILE A 221 7.55 -15.72 2.74
CA ILE A 221 7.50 -15.88 4.19
C ILE A 221 6.70 -17.11 4.54
N HIS A 222 6.99 -17.69 5.72
CA HIS A 222 6.32 -18.87 6.23
C HIS A 222 6.06 -18.75 7.73
N VAL A 223 4.93 -19.28 8.19
CA VAL A 223 4.44 -19.15 9.57
C VAL A 223 4.24 -20.57 10.13
N ALA A 224 5.33 -21.16 10.61
CA ALA A 224 5.37 -22.50 11.18
C ALA A 224 6.67 -22.67 11.99
N GLN A 225 6.79 -23.78 12.74
CA GLN A 225 7.99 -24.05 13.53
C GLN A 225 9.28 -24.12 12.66
N ILE A 226 9.16 -24.65 11.44
CA ILE A 226 10.26 -24.84 10.47
C ILE A 226 9.82 -24.24 9.13
N GLY A 227 10.76 -23.71 8.34
CA GLY A 227 10.50 -23.26 6.97
C GLY A 227 10.06 -24.39 6.01
N HIS A 228 9.43 -24.05 4.89
CA HIS A 228 8.93 -25.05 3.93
C HIS A 228 9.94 -25.47 2.86
N ASP A 229 9.71 -26.64 2.27
CA ASP A 229 10.49 -27.29 1.20
C ASP A 229 9.89 -27.11 -0.21
N ILE A 230 9.05 -26.08 -0.38
CA ILE A 230 8.56 -25.64 -1.69
C ILE A 230 9.69 -24.91 -2.45
N GLN A 231 10.00 -25.39 -3.66
CA GLN A 231 11.09 -24.93 -4.53
C GLN A 231 10.60 -23.80 -5.46
N ASP A 232 10.20 -22.67 -4.88
CA ASP A 232 9.74 -21.48 -5.62
C ASP A 232 10.48 -20.19 -5.25
N CYS A 233 11.69 -20.30 -4.68
CA CYS A 233 12.55 -19.15 -4.41
C CYS A 233 12.92 -18.43 -5.71
N HIS A 234 12.61 -17.13 -5.78
CA HIS A 234 13.00 -16.22 -6.86
C HIS A 234 14.19 -15.33 -6.49
N GLY A 235 14.98 -15.74 -5.49
CA GLY A 235 16.17 -15.05 -5.03
C GLY A 235 17.35 -15.12 -6.01
N PRO A 236 18.34 -14.21 -5.93
CA PRO A 236 19.46 -14.17 -6.86
C PRO A 236 20.30 -15.46 -6.91
N THR A 237 20.41 -16.20 -5.80
CA THR A 237 21.18 -17.47 -5.75
C THR A 237 20.28 -18.72 -5.84
N SER A 238 18.99 -18.55 -6.13
CA SER A 238 18.03 -19.67 -6.28
C SER A 238 18.53 -20.81 -7.16
N GLY A 239 19.27 -20.52 -8.24
CA GLY A 239 19.85 -21.53 -9.13
C GLY A 239 20.83 -22.49 -8.45
N SER A 240 21.72 -22.02 -7.56
CA SER A 240 22.65 -22.91 -6.84
C SER A 240 21.94 -23.68 -5.71
N ARG A 241 20.90 -23.08 -5.13
CA ARG A 241 20.08 -23.66 -4.06
C ARG A 241 18.87 -24.45 -4.57
N LYS A 242 18.83 -24.85 -5.85
CA LYS A 242 17.71 -25.61 -6.48
C LYS A 242 16.32 -25.02 -6.17
N SER A 243 16.21 -23.70 -6.19
CA SER A 243 15.02 -22.92 -5.85
C SER A 243 14.48 -23.09 -4.42
N PHE A 244 15.22 -23.70 -3.49
CA PHE A 244 14.90 -23.65 -2.06
C PHE A 244 15.13 -22.25 -1.47
N HIS A 245 14.41 -21.92 -0.40
CA HIS A 245 14.50 -20.63 0.30
C HIS A 245 15.62 -20.64 1.36
N SER A 246 16.16 -19.47 1.69
CA SER A 246 17.12 -19.31 2.80
C SER A 246 16.36 -18.70 3.97
N TRP A 247 15.89 -19.56 4.86
CA TRP A 247 15.06 -19.13 5.99
C TRP A 247 15.89 -18.44 7.06
N VAL A 248 15.50 -17.21 7.40
CA VAL A 248 15.97 -16.44 8.55
C VAL A 248 14.78 -16.06 9.42
N LYS A 249 15.01 -15.67 10.68
CA LYS A 249 13.92 -15.17 11.56
C LYS A 249 13.27 -13.95 10.92
N GLY A 250 11.97 -14.05 10.64
CA GLY A 250 11.17 -12.98 10.06
C GLY A 250 10.94 -11.82 11.03
N SER A 251 10.72 -10.64 10.48
CA SER A 251 10.39 -9.41 11.19
C SER A 251 8.91 -9.05 11.04
N ILE A 252 8.44 -8.09 11.85
CA ILE A 252 7.11 -7.51 11.71
C ILE A 252 6.87 -6.90 10.31
N ASN A 253 7.92 -6.37 9.66
CA ASN A 253 7.82 -5.76 8.33
C ASN A 253 7.62 -6.77 7.20
N ASP A 254 7.99 -8.04 7.42
CA ASP A 254 7.76 -9.10 6.43
C ASP A 254 6.28 -9.57 6.48
N VAL A 255 5.68 -9.54 7.67
CA VAL A 255 4.26 -9.88 7.91
C VAL A 255 3.33 -8.70 7.54
N LEU A 256 3.69 -7.49 7.97
CA LEU A 256 2.98 -6.23 7.74
C LEU A 256 3.86 -5.33 6.88
N LEU A 257 3.72 -5.44 5.56
CA LEU A 257 4.55 -4.74 4.59
C LEU A 257 4.50 -3.21 4.79
N PRO A 258 5.63 -2.54 5.07
CA PRO A 258 5.67 -1.10 5.31
C PRO A 258 5.49 -0.33 4.00
N ILE A 259 4.33 0.30 3.82
CA ILE A 259 4.09 1.27 2.75
C ILE A 259 4.09 2.66 3.35
N GLU A 260 5.04 3.48 2.89
CA GLU A 260 5.21 4.87 3.30
C GLU A 260 4.59 5.83 2.28
N SER A 261 4.27 7.03 2.76
CA SER A 261 4.06 8.24 1.96
C SER A 261 4.91 9.35 2.56
N TYR A 262 5.26 10.34 1.74
CA TYR A 262 5.64 11.64 2.31
C TYR A 262 4.45 12.26 3.04
N HIS A 263 4.72 12.86 4.20
CA HIS A 263 3.79 13.75 4.87
C HIS A 263 3.64 15.06 4.08
N MET A 264 2.42 15.64 4.06
CA MET A 264 2.16 16.94 3.46
C MET A 264 1.27 17.83 4.33
N TYR A 265 1.80 19.00 4.70
CA TYR A 265 1.00 20.05 5.33
C TYR A 265 -0.21 20.48 4.47
N ASP A 266 -0.05 20.68 3.16
CA ASP A 266 -1.16 20.99 2.24
C ASP A 266 -1.04 20.13 0.96
N PRO A 267 -1.92 19.13 0.73
CA PRO A 267 -1.91 18.29 -0.48
C PRO A 267 -2.09 19.05 -1.80
N PHE A 268 -2.53 20.30 -1.73
CA PHE A 268 -2.69 21.18 -2.88
C PHE A 268 -1.63 22.30 -2.93
N GLY A 269 -0.68 22.29 -1.98
CA GLY A 269 0.42 23.23 -1.88
C GLY A 269 1.58 22.90 -2.83
N ARG A 270 2.82 23.10 -2.34
CA ARG A 270 4.03 22.90 -3.15
C ARG A 270 4.33 21.41 -3.30
N ARG A 271 4.32 20.89 -4.53
CA ARG A 271 4.75 19.51 -4.80
C ARG A 271 6.21 19.29 -4.43
N ILE A 272 6.45 18.27 -3.60
CA ILE A 272 7.77 17.81 -3.18
C ILE A 272 8.66 17.55 -4.41
N LYS A 273 9.81 18.23 -4.45
CA LYS A 273 10.83 18.07 -5.49
C LYS A 273 11.85 17.01 -5.08
N HIS A 274 12.69 16.54 -6.01
CA HIS A 274 13.71 15.55 -5.69
C HIS A 274 14.79 16.12 -4.75
N GLU A 275 15.15 17.39 -4.95
CA GLU A 275 16.22 18.08 -4.25
C GLU A 275 15.83 18.39 -2.80
N THR A 276 14.55 18.73 -2.57
CA THR A 276 13.99 19.07 -1.25
C THR A 276 13.38 17.87 -0.52
N ARG A 277 13.51 16.65 -1.05
CA ARG A 277 12.77 15.46 -0.57
C ARG A 277 13.09 15.07 0.87
N PHE A 278 14.28 15.44 1.36
CA PHE A 278 14.74 15.14 2.72
C PHE A 278 14.24 16.16 3.76
N ASN A 279 13.53 17.21 3.31
CA ASN A 279 12.87 18.19 4.16
C ASN A 279 11.44 17.77 4.53
N TYR A 280 11.02 16.56 4.17
CA TYR A 280 9.69 16.02 4.36
C TYR A 280 9.79 14.64 4.99
N ASP A 281 9.03 14.43 6.06
CA ASP A 281 9.00 13.14 6.75
C ASP A 281 8.33 12.06 5.89
N ARG A 282 8.75 10.82 6.15
CA ARG A 282 8.20 9.59 5.58
C ARG A 282 7.46 8.88 6.68
N ILE A 283 6.15 8.75 6.53
CA ILE A 283 5.26 8.11 7.51
C ILE A 283 4.42 7.02 6.82
N PRO A 284 3.84 6.06 7.56
CA PRO A 284 3.01 5.02 6.94
C PRO A 284 1.85 5.64 6.15
N ALA A 285 1.60 5.16 4.94
CA ALA A 285 0.59 5.74 4.04
C ALA A 285 -0.84 5.65 4.60
N VAL A 286 -1.10 4.69 5.50
CA VAL A 286 -2.35 4.60 6.27
C VAL A 286 -2.49 5.78 7.24
N VAL A 287 -1.41 6.18 7.93
CA VAL A 287 -1.39 7.29 8.88
C VAL A 287 -1.58 8.63 8.14
N GLU A 288 -0.82 8.85 7.06
CA GLU A 288 -0.99 10.04 6.21
C GLU A 288 -2.42 10.12 5.64
N LEU A 289 -3.01 9.00 5.20
CA LEU A 289 -4.40 8.97 4.74
C LEU A 289 -5.39 9.38 5.84
N CYS A 290 -5.14 9.01 7.09
CA CYS A 290 -5.95 9.44 8.24
C CYS A 290 -5.76 10.93 8.55
N ILE A 291 -4.52 11.44 8.51
CA ILE A 291 -4.23 12.89 8.72
C ILE A 291 -4.97 13.74 7.68
N GLN A 292 -4.88 13.36 6.40
CA GLN A 292 -5.59 14.07 5.32
C GLN A 292 -7.11 13.87 5.37
N ALA A 293 -7.59 12.79 5.99
CA ALA A 293 -9.01 12.56 6.26
C ALA A 293 -9.55 13.34 7.46
N GLY A 294 -8.70 14.05 8.21
CA GLY A 294 -9.09 14.97 9.28
C GLY A 294 -8.56 14.62 10.66
N VAL A 295 -7.77 13.54 10.82
CA VAL A 295 -7.12 13.25 12.11
C VAL A 295 -6.06 14.30 12.41
N GLU A 296 -6.12 14.89 13.59
CA GLU A 296 -5.13 15.85 14.08
C GLU A 296 -4.03 15.12 14.87
N LEU A 297 -2.80 15.23 14.41
CA LEU A 297 -1.58 14.80 15.10
C LEU A 297 -0.68 16.04 15.22
N PRO A 298 -0.37 16.54 16.43
CA PRO A 298 0.43 17.76 16.62
C PRO A 298 1.81 17.71 15.94
N GLU A 299 2.38 16.52 15.82
CA GLU A 299 3.72 16.29 15.27
C GLU A 299 3.72 16.17 13.73
N TYR A 300 2.54 15.96 13.12
CA TYR A 300 2.34 15.92 11.67
C TYR A 300 1.20 16.88 11.27
N PRO A 301 1.42 18.21 11.40
CA PRO A 301 0.38 19.21 11.19
C PRO A 301 -0.14 19.18 9.75
N SER A 302 -1.42 19.47 9.55
CA SER A 302 -2.02 19.53 8.22
C SER A 302 -3.04 20.65 8.11
N ARG A 303 -2.95 21.41 7.03
CA ARG A 303 -3.76 22.60 6.75
C ARG A 303 -5.24 22.22 6.60
N ARG A 304 -6.03 22.54 7.61
CA ARG A 304 -7.49 22.47 7.58
C ARG A 304 -8.05 23.66 6.79
N ARG A 305 -8.63 23.40 5.62
CA ARG A 305 -9.18 24.44 4.74
C ARG A 305 -10.66 24.69 5.06
N THR A 306 -11.01 25.96 5.20
CA THR A 306 -12.40 26.46 5.29
C THR A 306 -12.95 26.86 3.93
N GLU A 307 -12.09 27.34 3.03
CA GLU A 307 -12.44 27.77 1.67
C GLU A 307 -12.07 26.71 0.61
N PRO A 308 -12.95 26.45 -0.37
CA PRO A 308 -12.72 25.46 -1.41
C PRO A 308 -11.75 25.97 -2.48
N ILE A 309 -10.90 25.07 -2.96
CA ILE A 309 -9.97 25.27 -4.05
C ILE A 309 -10.73 25.34 -5.39
N ARG A 310 -10.38 26.33 -6.22
CA ARG A 310 -10.98 26.53 -7.55
C ARG A 310 -10.02 26.08 -8.64
N MET A 311 -10.53 25.40 -9.66
CA MET A 311 -9.73 24.87 -10.76
C MET A 311 -10.40 25.08 -12.13
N ILE A 312 -9.60 25.41 -13.13
CA ILE A 312 -9.98 25.36 -14.55
C ILE A 312 -9.22 24.20 -15.21
N GLY A 313 -9.95 23.13 -15.54
CA GLY A 313 -9.38 21.87 -16.05
C GLY A 313 -8.44 21.18 -15.07
N LYS A 314 -7.13 21.43 -15.23
CA LYS A 314 -6.04 20.92 -14.37
C LYS A 314 -5.21 22.02 -13.71
N LYS A 315 -5.49 23.30 -14.01
CA LYS A 315 -4.80 24.43 -13.40
C LYS A 315 -5.61 24.87 -12.19
N VAL A 316 -4.99 24.91 -11.03
CA VAL A 316 -5.57 25.57 -9.86
C VAL A 316 -5.55 27.07 -10.11
N THR A 317 -6.73 27.70 -10.05
CA THR A 317 -6.90 29.15 -10.24
C THR A 317 -6.80 29.89 -8.92
N ASP A 318 -7.34 29.30 -7.87
CA ASP A 318 -7.26 29.82 -6.50
C ASP A 318 -6.90 28.71 -5.51
N ILE A 319 -5.87 28.97 -4.70
CA ILE A 319 -5.32 28.08 -3.67
C ILE A 319 -5.70 28.60 -2.26
N GLY A 320 -6.25 29.81 -2.12
CA GLY A 320 -6.40 30.49 -0.83
C GLY A 320 -5.05 30.84 -0.20
N GLY A 321 -4.08 31.24 -1.03
CA GLY A 321 -2.69 31.52 -0.61
C GLY A 321 -1.87 30.30 -0.15
N PHE A 322 -0.56 30.51 0.03
CA PHE A 322 0.30 29.58 0.76
C PHE A 322 0.34 29.99 2.23
N VAL A 323 0.08 29.03 3.11
CA VAL A 323 0.27 29.18 4.56
C VAL A 323 1.57 28.47 4.90
N GLU A 324 2.48 29.14 5.60
CA GLU A 324 3.69 28.49 6.11
C GLU A 324 3.30 27.45 7.16
N GLU A 325 4.06 26.36 7.21
CA GLU A 325 3.83 25.27 8.15
C GLU A 325 4.06 25.77 9.59
N PRO A 326 3.20 25.42 10.56
CA PRO A 326 3.42 25.79 11.95
C PRO A 326 4.79 25.30 12.43
N ALA A 327 5.57 26.18 13.07
CA ALA A 327 6.80 25.74 13.71
C ALA A 327 6.45 24.68 14.77
N ILE A 328 7.01 23.48 14.64
CA ILE A 328 6.79 22.37 15.56
C ILE A 328 7.21 22.84 16.96
N CYS A 329 6.23 23.05 17.86
CA CYS A 329 6.52 23.31 19.26
C CYS A 329 7.24 22.10 19.85
N CYS A 330 8.33 22.35 20.57
CA CYS A 330 9.27 21.32 21.01
C CYS A 330 8.58 20.13 21.72
N PRO A 331 9.09 18.89 21.57
CA PRO A 331 8.42 17.66 21.99
C PRO A 331 8.49 17.39 23.50
N SER A 332 8.00 18.31 24.32
CA SER A 332 7.90 18.18 25.77
C SER A 332 6.62 17.42 26.17
N GLY A 333 6.51 16.14 25.77
CA GLY A 333 5.56 15.19 26.38
C GLY A 333 4.88 14.15 25.49
N SER A 334 4.76 14.35 24.17
CA SER A 334 3.89 13.53 23.28
C SER A 334 4.60 12.41 22.48
N GLY A 335 5.91 12.20 22.69
CA GLY A 335 6.70 11.25 21.90
C GLY A 335 6.19 9.79 21.89
N SER A 336 5.37 9.39 22.86
CA SER A 336 4.71 8.08 22.89
C SER A 336 3.76 7.84 21.71
N GLN A 337 3.04 8.86 21.26
CA GLN A 337 1.99 8.67 20.25
C GLN A 337 2.56 8.34 18.87
N ILE A 338 3.65 9.00 18.43
CA ILE A 338 4.29 8.72 17.15
C ILE A 338 4.81 7.28 17.10
N MET A 339 5.46 6.83 18.17
CA MET A 339 6.08 5.49 18.21
C MET A 339 5.03 4.39 17.95
N GLU A 340 3.81 4.52 18.47
CA GLU A 340 2.71 3.57 18.22
C GLU A 340 2.23 3.52 16.76
N LEU A 341 2.60 4.49 15.91
CA LEU A 341 2.15 4.57 14.52
C LEU A 341 3.06 3.83 13.54
N ASP A 342 4.29 3.49 13.92
CA ASP A 342 5.23 2.74 13.09
C ASP A 342 5.55 1.35 13.64
N THR A 343 6.22 0.53 12.84
CA THR A 343 6.72 -0.81 13.22
C THR A 343 8.16 -0.80 13.77
N HIS A 344 8.82 0.36 13.83
CA HIS A 344 10.22 0.49 14.20
C HIS A 344 10.42 0.10 15.67
N GLN A 345 11.30 -0.89 15.91
CA GLN A 345 11.55 -1.49 17.22
C GLN A 345 10.27 -2.01 17.94
N ALA A 346 9.19 -2.33 17.22
CA ALA A 346 7.92 -2.72 17.83
C ALA A 346 8.06 -3.94 18.78
N LEU A 347 8.87 -4.94 18.44
CA LEU A 347 9.15 -6.10 19.30
C LEU A 347 9.91 -5.75 20.60
N VAL A 348 10.57 -4.60 20.67
CA VAL A 348 11.21 -4.09 21.90
C VAL A 348 10.21 -3.27 22.71
N ARG A 349 9.36 -2.48 22.04
CA ARG A 349 8.32 -1.64 22.66
C ARG A 349 7.20 -2.47 23.27
N PHE A 350 6.86 -3.59 22.65
CA PHE A 350 5.85 -4.53 23.14
C PHE A 350 6.52 -5.83 23.60
N PRO A 351 6.60 -6.09 24.92
CA PRO A 351 7.24 -7.29 25.46
C PRO A 351 6.45 -8.57 25.14
N PRO A 352 7.03 -9.77 25.35
CA PRO A 352 6.32 -11.03 25.21
C PRO A 352 5.03 -11.05 26.06
N PRO A 353 3.89 -11.46 25.48
CA PRO A 353 2.63 -11.55 26.21
C PRO A 353 2.60 -12.77 27.14
N ASN A 354 1.78 -12.71 28.19
CA ASN A 354 1.43 -13.89 28.97
C ASN A 354 0.70 -14.92 28.09
N GLU A 355 1.04 -16.21 28.21
CA GLU A 355 0.51 -17.28 27.34
C GLU A 355 -1.03 -17.30 27.29
N SER A 356 -1.70 -17.10 28.42
CA SER A 356 -3.16 -17.06 28.52
C SER A 356 -3.82 -15.88 27.78
N ALA A 357 -3.07 -14.81 27.52
CA ALA A 357 -3.54 -13.64 26.77
C ALA A 357 -3.37 -13.78 25.25
N VAL A 358 -2.48 -14.68 24.78
CA VAL A 358 -2.11 -14.82 23.36
C VAL A 358 -3.34 -14.99 22.44
N PRO A 359 -4.33 -15.87 22.71
CA PRO A 359 -5.49 -16.02 21.84
C PRO A 359 -6.40 -14.78 21.79
N MET A 360 -6.49 -14.02 22.89
CA MET A 360 -7.25 -12.78 22.94
C MET A 360 -6.56 -11.69 22.11
N ILE A 361 -5.25 -11.53 22.28
CA ILE A 361 -4.44 -10.59 21.50
C ILE A 361 -4.54 -10.92 20.02
N ALA A 362 -4.39 -12.19 19.65
CA ALA A 362 -4.53 -12.67 18.27
C ALA A 362 -5.92 -12.36 17.68
N GLN A 363 -7.00 -12.58 18.44
CA GLN A 363 -8.35 -12.25 17.99
C GLN A 363 -8.57 -10.75 17.82
N HIS A 364 -8.02 -9.90 18.70
CA HIS A 364 -8.06 -8.45 18.55
C HIS A 364 -7.21 -7.97 17.36
N THR A 365 -6.04 -8.58 17.14
CA THR A 365 -5.12 -8.23 16.04
C THR A 365 -5.74 -8.53 14.66
N VAL A 366 -6.37 -9.69 14.48
CA VAL A 366 -7.04 -10.00 13.20
C VAL A 366 -8.28 -9.12 12.97
N ASN A 367 -9.03 -8.80 14.03
CA ASN A 367 -10.15 -7.86 13.94
C ASN A 367 -9.66 -6.45 13.55
N ALA A 368 -8.55 -5.99 14.12
CA ALA A 368 -7.90 -4.73 13.79
C ALA A 368 -7.41 -4.70 12.33
N TYR A 369 -6.79 -5.78 11.84
CA TYR A 369 -6.40 -5.93 10.42
C TYR A 369 -7.60 -5.79 9.48
N GLU A 370 -8.74 -6.41 9.81
CA GLU A 370 -9.96 -6.27 9.01
C GLU A 370 -10.54 -4.85 9.07
N LYS A 371 -10.50 -4.19 10.24
CA LYS A 371 -10.98 -2.83 10.45
C LYS A 371 -10.14 -1.79 9.69
N VAL A 372 -8.80 -1.90 9.73
CA VAL A 372 -7.89 -1.08 8.91
C VAL A 372 -8.21 -1.25 7.42
N LYS A 373 -8.31 -2.49 6.91
CA LYS A 373 -8.60 -2.71 5.48
C LYS A 373 -9.97 -2.12 5.08
N TRP A 374 -10.99 -2.28 5.91
CA TRP A 374 -12.31 -1.70 5.68
C TRP A 374 -12.27 -0.17 5.65
N GLY A 375 -11.61 0.45 6.64
CA GLY A 375 -11.58 1.90 6.78
C GLY A 375 -10.73 2.58 5.70
N VAL A 376 -9.56 2.03 5.36
CA VAL A 376 -8.77 2.46 4.18
C VAL A 376 -9.62 2.36 2.90
N THR A 377 -10.36 1.25 2.72
CA THR A 377 -11.29 1.10 1.59
C THR A 377 -12.41 2.16 1.61
N LYS A 378 -12.91 2.56 2.79
CA LYS A 378 -13.95 3.58 2.93
C LYS A 378 -13.41 4.99 2.64
N LEU A 379 -12.23 5.34 3.15
CA LEU A 379 -11.56 6.62 2.91
C LEU A 379 -11.18 6.80 1.43
N MET A 380 -10.56 5.80 0.80
CA MET A 380 -10.12 5.85 -0.61
C MET A 380 -11.26 5.96 -1.64
N LYS A 381 -12.53 5.82 -1.24
CA LYS A 381 -13.68 6.14 -2.12
C LYS A 381 -13.83 7.64 -2.40
N LYS A 382 -13.31 8.50 -1.50
CA LYS A 382 -13.42 9.96 -1.57
C LYS A 382 -12.04 10.63 -1.60
N TYR A 383 -11.15 10.22 -0.70
CA TYR A 383 -9.77 10.70 -0.65
C TYR A 383 -8.92 10.12 -1.79
N SER A 384 -8.17 10.98 -2.46
CA SER A 384 -7.31 10.57 -3.57
C SER A 384 -5.97 10.08 -3.03
N VAL A 385 -5.53 8.92 -3.50
CA VAL A 385 -4.18 8.38 -3.26
C VAL A 385 -3.60 7.94 -4.59
N LYS A 386 -2.31 8.19 -4.81
CA LYS A 386 -1.58 7.81 -6.02
C LYS A 386 -0.57 6.73 -5.71
N ALA A 387 -0.47 5.76 -6.60
CA ALA A 387 0.58 4.74 -6.56
C ALA A 387 1.46 4.85 -7.81
N CYS A 388 2.72 4.48 -7.69
CA CYS A 388 3.57 4.28 -8.85
C CYS A 388 3.18 2.99 -9.56
N GLY A 389 2.89 3.07 -10.86
CA GLY A 389 2.61 1.88 -11.68
C GLY A 389 3.82 0.95 -11.93
N TYR A 390 4.92 1.09 -11.19
CA TYR A 390 6.16 0.32 -11.38
C TYR A 390 6.78 -0.15 -10.06
N CYS A 391 6.96 0.76 -9.09
CA CYS A 391 7.44 0.43 -7.73
C CYS A 391 6.30 0.47 -6.70
N SER A 392 6.63 0.22 -5.42
CA SER A 392 5.74 0.29 -4.27
C SER A 392 5.45 1.72 -3.75
N GLU A 393 6.07 2.75 -4.33
CA GLU A 393 5.89 4.14 -3.88
C GLU A 393 4.42 4.60 -3.96
N VAL A 394 3.93 5.16 -2.85
CA VAL A 394 2.58 5.69 -2.66
C VAL A 394 2.65 7.15 -2.24
N HIS A 395 1.64 7.91 -2.61
CA HIS A 395 1.49 9.30 -2.23
C HIS A 395 0.02 9.63 -1.99
N VAL A 396 -0.32 9.98 -0.75
CA VAL A 396 -1.67 10.43 -0.38
C VAL A 396 -1.88 11.84 -0.92
N GLY A 397 -2.87 12.04 -1.78
CA GLY A 397 -3.17 13.35 -2.35
C GLY A 397 -3.66 13.33 -3.80
N PRO A 398 -4.04 14.50 -4.34
CA PRO A 398 -4.54 14.65 -5.71
C PRO A 398 -3.44 14.46 -6.78
N TRP A 399 -2.16 14.67 -6.45
CA TRP A 399 -1.03 14.60 -7.38
C TRP A 399 0.19 14.00 -6.70
N GLY A 400 0.83 13.01 -7.32
CA GLY A 400 2.08 12.44 -6.82
C GLY A 400 3.26 13.42 -6.84
N HIS A 401 4.26 13.17 -5.99
CA HIS A 401 5.48 13.97 -5.88
C HIS A 401 6.37 13.93 -7.14
N ASN A 402 7.31 14.88 -7.22
CA ASN A 402 8.29 14.98 -8.30
C ASN A 402 9.66 14.37 -7.96
N ALA A 403 9.83 13.76 -6.78
CA ALA A 403 11.08 13.06 -6.45
C ALA A 403 11.40 11.95 -7.46
N LYS A 404 12.67 11.83 -7.85
CA LYS A 404 13.18 10.84 -8.81
C LYS A 404 13.72 9.58 -8.12
N LEU A 405 12.86 8.79 -7.47
CA LEU A 405 13.25 7.62 -6.67
C LEU A 405 12.84 6.27 -7.27
N CYS A 406 12.14 6.26 -8.41
CA CYS A 406 11.70 5.02 -9.04
C CYS A 406 12.89 4.31 -9.71
N GLY A 407 13.45 3.28 -9.08
CA GLY A 407 14.49 2.40 -9.66
C GLY A 407 13.97 1.25 -10.55
N GLU A 408 12.65 1.09 -10.66
CA GLU A 408 12.02 -0.06 -11.33
C GLU A 408 12.02 -0.01 -12.87
N PHE A 409 11.58 -1.12 -13.50
CA PHE A 409 11.59 -1.35 -14.95
C PHE A 409 11.52 -0.10 -15.85
N LYS A 410 12.54 0.10 -16.69
CA LYS A 410 12.72 1.27 -17.58
C LYS A 410 12.73 2.62 -16.83
N HIS A 411 13.35 2.71 -15.64
CA HIS A 411 13.53 3.97 -14.94
C HIS A 411 14.48 4.95 -15.64
N GLN A 412 15.55 4.46 -16.30
CA GLN A 412 16.51 5.30 -17.05
C GLN A 412 15.79 6.16 -18.10
N TRP A 413 14.93 5.53 -18.92
CA TRP A 413 14.05 6.18 -19.90
C TRP A 413 13.03 7.16 -19.31
N ARG A 414 12.88 7.19 -17.98
CA ARG A 414 11.95 8.05 -17.24
C ARG A 414 12.68 9.04 -16.33
N ASP A 415 14.01 9.12 -16.35
CA ASP A 415 14.78 10.02 -15.46
C ASP A 415 14.40 9.78 -13.97
N GLY A 416 14.27 8.51 -13.57
CA GLY A 416 13.88 8.10 -12.21
C GLY A 416 12.45 8.48 -11.77
N LYS A 417 11.62 9.04 -12.67
CA LYS A 417 10.28 9.55 -12.32
C LYS A 417 9.24 8.43 -12.16
N HIS A 418 8.36 8.63 -11.18
CA HIS A 418 7.28 7.70 -10.87
C HIS A 418 6.18 7.74 -11.94
N GLY A 419 5.67 6.56 -12.29
CA GLY A 419 4.59 6.40 -13.27
C GLY A 419 3.22 6.49 -12.63
N TRP A 420 2.90 7.64 -12.01
CA TRP A 420 1.71 7.84 -11.18
C TRP A 420 0.40 7.42 -11.83
N GLN A 421 -0.43 6.75 -11.04
CA GLN A 421 -1.81 6.38 -11.31
C GLN A 421 -2.62 6.44 -10.01
N ASP A 422 -3.95 6.34 -10.08
CA ASP A 422 -4.77 6.16 -8.88
C ASP A 422 -4.38 4.84 -8.19
N ALA A 423 -4.26 4.86 -6.86
CA ALA A 423 -3.88 3.69 -6.07
C ALA A 423 -5.07 2.73 -5.86
N THR A 424 -4.78 1.44 -5.80
CA THR A 424 -5.69 0.44 -5.23
C THR A 424 -5.52 0.33 -3.72
N VAL A 425 -6.51 -0.22 -3.01
CA VAL A 425 -6.42 -0.47 -1.55
C VAL A 425 -5.23 -1.37 -1.24
N ASP A 426 -4.99 -2.40 -2.06
CA ASP A 426 -3.86 -3.33 -1.90
C ASP A 426 -2.50 -2.71 -2.30
N GLU A 427 -2.44 -1.46 -2.76
CA GLU A 427 -1.18 -0.71 -2.89
C GLU A 427 -0.89 0.16 -1.65
N VAL A 428 -1.92 0.61 -0.93
CA VAL A 428 -1.79 1.38 0.32
C VAL A 428 -1.66 0.46 1.54
N PHE A 429 -2.37 -0.67 1.50
CA PHE A 429 -2.39 -1.68 2.56
C PHE A 429 -2.31 -3.11 1.95
N PRO A 430 -1.14 -3.48 1.38
CA PRO A 430 -0.93 -4.75 0.69
C PRO A 430 -1.03 -5.95 1.65
N PRO A 431 -1.75 -7.03 1.28
CA PRO A 431 -1.60 -8.33 1.91
C PRO A 431 -0.31 -9.01 1.42
N ASN A 432 0.53 -9.49 2.34
CA ASN A 432 1.54 -10.52 2.01
C ASN A 432 0.90 -11.91 2.14
N TYR A 433 1.07 -12.82 1.17
CA TYR A 433 0.36 -14.11 1.13
C TYR A 433 1.28 -15.30 1.42
N VAL A 434 1.07 -15.95 2.56
CA VAL A 434 1.78 -17.15 3.03
C VAL A 434 1.02 -18.42 2.67
N TRP A 435 1.71 -19.55 2.58
CA TRP A 435 1.07 -20.87 2.61
C TRP A 435 0.35 -21.09 3.95
N HIS A 436 -0.89 -21.58 3.90
CA HIS A 436 -1.65 -21.92 5.11
C HIS A 436 -1.17 -23.26 5.67
N VAL A 437 -0.99 -23.34 6.99
CA VAL A 437 -0.44 -24.51 7.68
C VAL A 437 -1.46 -25.06 8.69
N LYS A 438 -1.99 -26.27 8.45
CA LYS A 438 -2.98 -26.89 9.35
C LYS A 438 -2.39 -27.32 10.70
N ASP A 439 -1.11 -27.71 10.73
CA ASP A 439 -0.36 -28.04 11.95
C ASP A 439 1.07 -27.44 11.86
N PRO A 440 1.40 -26.38 12.64
CA PRO A 440 2.72 -25.77 12.66
C PRO A 440 3.87 -26.67 13.11
N LYS A 441 3.56 -27.81 13.76
CA LYS A 441 4.52 -28.82 14.23
C LYS A 441 4.56 -30.04 13.33
N GLY A 442 3.73 -30.08 12.30
CA GLY A 442 3.70 -31.14 11.29
C GLY A 442 4.91 -31.11 10.33
N PRO A 443 4.95 -32.02 9.35
CA PRO A 443 6.00 -32.03 8.34
C PRO A 443 6.01 -30.75 7.49
N PRO A 444 7.18 -30.32 6.98
CA PRO A 444 7.28 -29.13 6.14
C PRO A 444 6.49 -29.29 4.83
N LEU A 445 5.89 -28.21 4.35
CA LEU A 445 5.15 -28.21 3.09
C LEU A 445 6.09 -28.48 1.91
N THR A 446 5.72 -29.38 1.00
CA THR A 446 6.59 -29.82 -0.11
C THR A 446 6.10 -29.38 -1.49
N SER A 447 7.02 -29.30 -2.45
CA SER A 447 6.72 -28.88 -3.83
C SER A 447 5.66 -29.75 -4.54
N ALA A 448 5.70 -31.07 -4.32
CA ALA A 448 4.78 -32.03 -4.95
C ALA A 448 3.31 -31.79 -4.57
N LEU A 449 3.07 -31.42 -3.31
CA LEU A 449 1.74 -31.24 -2.75
C LEU A 449 1.22 -29.80 -2.84
N LYS A 450 1.99 -28.89 -3.47
CA LYS A 450 1.63 -27.47 -3.69
C LYS A 450 0.23 -27.25 -4.29
N ARG A 451 -0.27 -28.20 -5.07
CA ARG A 451 -1.63 -28.17 -5.66
C ARG A 451 -2.77 -28.31 -4.63
N PHE A 452 -2.50 -28.92 -3.48
CA PHE A 452 -3.47 -29.18 -2.41
C PHE A 452 -3.48 -28.07 -1.33
N TYR A 453 -2.36 -27.38 -1.14
CA TYR A 453 -2.24 -26.32 -0.13
C TYR A 453 -2.99 -25.03 -0.53
N GLY A 454 -3.54 -24.35 0.48
CA GLY A 454 -4.06 -22.99 0.35
C GLY A 454 -3.07 -21.91 0.78
N LYS A 455 -3.48 -20.65 0.65
CA LYS A 455 -2.73 -19.48 1.14
C LYS A 455 -3.65 -18.52 1.91
N ALA A 456 -3.06 -17.78 2.84
CA ALA A 456 -3.73 -16.75 3.64
C ALA A 456 -2.85 -15.47 3.69
N PRO A 457 -3.40 -14.29 4.03
CA PRO A 457 -2.56 -13.15 4.38
C PRO A 457 -1.74 -13.47 5.63
N ALA A 458 -0.46 -13.09 5.66
CA ALA A 458 0.49 -13.39 6.74
C ALA A 458 -0.02 -12.95 8.12
N VAL A 459 -0.57 -11.74 8.22
CA VAL A 459 -1.21 -11.22 9.44
C VAL A 459 -2.30 -12.16 9.96
N VAL A 460 -3.10 -12.73 9.05
CA VAL A 460 -4.21 -13.63 9.37
C VAL A 460 -3.68 -14.98 9.82
N GLU A 461 -2.69 -15.54 9.12
CA GLU A 461 -2.03 -16.80 9.48
C GLU A 461 -1.38 -16.71 10.86
N VAL A 462 -0.56 -15.67 11.10
CA VAL A 462 0.09 -15.42 12.40
C VAL A 462 -0.92 -15.35 13.54
N CYS A 463 -2.07 -14.69 13.33
CA CYS A 463 -3.13 -14.64 14.34
C CYS A 463 -3.80 -16.01 14.54
N ILE A 464 -4.04 -16.80 13.49
CA ILE A 464 -4.67 -18.12 13.59
C ILE A 464 -3.76 -19.09 14.34
N GLN A 465 -2.45 -19.10 14.04
CA GLN A 465 -1.49 -19.94 14.77
C GLN A 465 -1.33 -19.51 16.25
N ALA A 466 -1.65 -18.26 16.58
CA ALA A 466 -1.79 -17.76 17.94
C ALA A 466 -3.17 -18.01 18.58
N GLY A 467 -4.06 -18.78 17.94
CA GLY A 467 -5.36 -19.17 18.50
C GLY A 467 -6.55 -18.27 18.14
N ALA A 468 -6.40 -17.32 17.20
CA ALA A 468 -7.54 -16.56 16.70
C ALA A 468 -8.47 -17.41 15.84
N ARG A 469 -9.78 -17.10 15.85
CA ARG A 469 -10.75 -17.78 14.98
C ARG A 469 -10.58 -17.34 13.54
N VAL A 470 -10.47 -18.31 12.63
CA VAL A 470 -10.37 -18.08 11.19
C VAL A 470 -11.55 -17.22 10.67
N PRO A 471 -11.30 -15.99 10.17
CA PRO A 471 -12.37 -15.15 9.64
C PRO A 471 -12.95 -15.74 8.35
N ASN A 472 -14.27 -15.73 8.23
CA ASN A 472 -14.99 -16.43 7.15
C ASN A 472 -14.58 -16.00 5.74
N ARG A 473 -14.02 -14.78 5.56
CA ARG A 473 -13.59 -14.30 4.24
C ARG A 473 -12.32 -14.97 3.70
N TYR A 474 -11.51 -15.60 4.55
CA TYR A 474 -10.25 -16.22 4.15
C TYR A 474 -10.31 -17.75 4.03
N LYS A 475 -11.28 -18.41 4.67
CA LYS A 475 -11.51 -19.87 4.55
C LYS A 475 -11.48 -20.38 3.09
N PRO A 476 -12.14 -19.69 2.12
CA PRO A 476 -12.00 -20.00 0.69
C PRO A 476 -10.60 -20.13 0.12
N MET A 477 -9.62 -19.46 0.73
CA MET A 477 -8.24 -19.35 0.25
C MET A 477 -7.33 -20.38 0.92
N MET A 478 -7.70 -20.84 2.14
CA MET A 478 -6.96 -21.77 2.99
C MET A 478 -7.08 -23.24 2.56
N ARG A 479 -8.14 -23.58 1.80
CA ARG A 479 -8.40 -24.93 1.27
C ARG A 479 -8.53 -26.01 2.35
N ASP A 480 -9.20 -25.66 3.45
CA ASP A 480 -9.43 -26.55 4.59
C ASP A 480 -10.18 -27.83 4.21
N ASP A 481 -11.05 -27.72 3.20
CA ASP A 481 -11.87 -28.79 2.61
C ASP A 481 -11.07 -29.79 1.75
N ILE A 482 -9.83 -29.46 1.37
CA ILE A 482 -8.95 -30.39 0.67
C ILE A 482 -8.21 -31.28 1.68
N VAL A 483 -8.36 -32.60 1.48
CA VAL A 483 -7.52 -33.62 2.12
C VAL A 483 -6.14 -33.60 1.47
N VAL A 484 -5.09 -33.44 2.28
CA VAL A 484 -3.70 -33.53 1.81
C VAL A 484 -3.30 -35.01 1.84
N PRO A 485 -2.81 -35.59 0.72
CA PRO A 485 -2.35 -36.98 0.66
C PRO A 485 -1.24 -37.27 1.66
N GLU A 486 -1.30 -38.43 2.32
CA GLU A 486 -0.25 -38.93 3.22
C GLU A 486 1.02 -39.34 2.44
N ASP A 487 2.19 -39.43 3.10
CA ASP A 487 3.50 -39.68 2.45
C ASP A 487 3.56 -40.85 1.45
N LYS A 488 2.74 -41.89 1.65
CA LYS A 488 2.63 -43.04 0.74
C LYS A 488 1.85 -42.68 -0.53
N GLU A 489 0.74 -41.96 -0.38
CA GLU A 489 -0.14 -41.51 -1.47
C GLU A 489 0.45 -40.31 -2.21
N ALA A 490 1.15 -39.42 -1.50
CA ALA A 490 1.82 -38.26 -2.05
C ALA A 490 2.75 -38.61 -3.22
N ARG A 491 3.42 -39.76 -3.17
CA ARG A 491 4.27 -40.28 -4.27
C ARG A 491 3.51 -40.67 -5.52
N LEU A 492 2.21 -40.97 -5.42
CA LEU A 492 1.34 -41.37 -6.53
C LEU A 492 0.71 -40.18 -7.24
N VAL A 493 0.69 -39.00 -6.61
CA VAL A 493 0.05 -37.77 -7.10
C VAL A 493 1.01 -36.59 -7.29
N ALA A 494 2.31 -36.79 -7.03
CA ALA A 494 3.37 -35.78 -7.11
C ALA A 494 3.50 -35.14 -8.49
#